data_AF-A0A075UQS8-F1
#
_entry.id   AF-A0A075UQS8-F1
#
_cell.length_a   1.000
_cell.length_b   1.000
_cell.length_c   1.000
_cell.angle_alpha   90.00
_cell.angle_beta   90.00
_cell.angle_gamma   90.00
#
_symmetry.space_group_name_H-M   'P 1'
#
loop_
_entity.id
_entity.type
_entity.pdbx_description
1 polymer ?
#
loop_
_entity_poly.entity_id
_entity_poly.type
_entity_poly.pdbx_seq_one_letter_code
_entity_poly.pdbx_strand_id
1 'polypeptide(L)'
;MTQVVHTGPPLPRYLGQVTSAAPAPDTTNPADEGPARFGRLLRSHRTSLGATQRLLAARSTVSVRAIRDLEHGRVDRPRRDTVRLIAAGLGLSGQARADFERAAERSAKAAGTSAPGTHRLFTP
;
A
#
# COMPACT_ATOMS: atom_id res chain seq x y z
N MET A 1 -20.93 -22.93 47.64
CA MET A 1 -19.98 -22.11 48.44
C MET A 1 -18.72 -21.91 47.63
N THR A 2 -18.39 -20.64 47.42
CA THR A 2 -17.15 -19.98 46.99
C THR A 2 -15.87 -20.82 46.98
N GLN A 3 -15.14 -20.84 45.84
CA GLN A 3 -13.87 -20.10 45.76
C GLN A 3 -13.34 -19.98 44.32
N VAL A 4 -13.05 -18.72 43.95
CA VAL A 4 -12.29 -18.29 42.77
C VAL A 4 -10.80 -18.42 43.13
N VAL A 5 -10.01 -19.06 42.27
CA VAL A 5 -8.55 -18.88 42.25
C VAL A 5 -8.10 -18.47 40.85
N HIS A 6 -7.50 -17.29 40.84
CA HIS A 6 -7.04 -16.53 39.70
C HIS A 6 -5.56 -16.85 39.50
N THR A 7 -5.22 -17.61 38.46
CA THR A 7 -3.84 -17.91 38.07
C THR A 7 -3.56 -17.22 36.75
N GLY A 8 -3.00 -16.00 36.82
CA GLY A 8 -2.39 -15.33 35.69
C GLY A 8 -0.99 -15.92 35.39
N PRO A 9 -0.52 -15.87 34.12
CA PRO A 9 0.81 -16.35 33.77
C PRO A 9 1.92 -15.40 34.28
N PRO A 10 3.14 -15.92 34.54
CA PRO A 10 4.26 -15.14 35.07
C PRO A 10 4.79 -14.12 34.05
N LEU A 11 5.18 -12.95 34.56
CA LEU A 11 5.74 -11.85 33.76
C LEU A 11 7.14 -12.18 33.22
N PRO A 12 7.47 -11.75 31.98
CA PRO A 12 8.84 -11.80 31.48
C PRO A 12 9.71 -10.75 32.19
N ARG A 13 10.90 -11.18 32.61
CA ARG A 13 11.96 -10.32 33.17
C ARG A 13 12.53 -9.42 32.06
N TYR A 14 12.27 -8.12 32.13
CA TYR A 14 13.02 -7.11 31.38
C TYR A 14 13.86 -6.28 32.36
N LEU A 15 15.17 -6.54 32.37
CA LEU A 15 16.18 -5.64 32.92
C LEU A 15 17.10 -5.26 31.76
N GLY A 16 17.24 -3.97 31.48
CA GLY A 16 18.18 -3.46 30.47
C GLY A 16 17.67 -2.26 29.70
N GLN A 17 17.67 -1.09 30.37
CA GLN A 17 17.93 0.24 29.83
C GLN A 17 17.81 0.44 28.31
N VAL A 18 16.83 1.26 27.88
CA VAL A 18 17.14 2.47 27.09
C VAL A 18 16.21 3.56 27.58
N THR A 19 16.79 4.72 27.84
CA THR A 19 16.09 5.92 28.28
C THR A 19 15.02 6.32 27.27
N SER A 20 13.94 6.90 27.80
CA SER A 20 12.94 7.59 27.00
C SER A 20 13.61 8.69 26.18
N ALA A 21 13.72 8.46 24.87
CA ALA A 21 13.85 9.51 23.88
C ALA A 21 12.48 9.64 23.22
N ALA A 22 11.94 10.86 23.24
CA ALA A 22 10.74 11.28 22.53
C ALA A 22 10.71 10.71 21.10
N PRO A 23 9.53 10.39 20.53
CA PRO A 23 9.46 9.92 19.15
C PRO A 23 9.97 11.03 18.22
N ALA A 24 11.10 10.78 17.57
CA ALA A 24 11.64 11.64 16.53
C ALA A 24 10.59 11.82 15.40
N PRO A 25 10.50 13.01 14.78
CA PRO A 25 9.62 13.22 13.65
C PRO A 25 10.13 12.45 12.42
N ASP A 26 9.20 11.76 11.75
CA ASP A 26 9.32 11.21 10.40
C ASP A 26 10.49 10.24 10.08
N THR A 27 10.27 8.95 10.37
CA THR A 27 10.76 7.88 9.47
C THR A 27 9.63 7.42 8.55
N THR A 28 8.91 8.37 7.92
CA THR A 28 8.21 8.05 6.68
C THR A 28 9.32 7.78 5.66
N ASN A 29 9.65 6.50 5.44
CA ASN A 29 10.58 6.12 4.40
C ASN A 29 10.12 6.81 3.10
N PRO A 30 10.96 7.53 2.35
CA PRO A 30 10.52 8.14 1.08
C PRO A 30 9.99 7.10 0.08
N ALA A 31 10.29 5.81 0.27
CA ALA A 31 9.66 4.71 -0.47
C ALA A 31 8.16 4.49 -0.14
N ASP A 32 7.67 5.03 0.97
CA ASP A 32 6.25 5.07 1.34
C ASP A 32 5.51 6.25 0.67
N GLU A 33 6.23 7.21 0.13
CA GLU A 33 5.68 8.36 -0.56
C GLU A 33 5.68 8.11 -2.07
N GLY A 34 4.64 7.44 -2.56
CA GLY A 34 4.37 7.37 -3.98
C GLY A 34 3.76 6.05 -4.47
N PRO A 35 4.35 5.34 -5.45
CA PRO A 35 3.78 4.15 -6.09
C PRO A 35 3.37 3.05 -5.11
N ALA A 36 4.13 2.85 -4.03
CA ALA A 36 3.82 1.91 -2.97
C ALA A 36 2.51 2.26 -2.23
N ARG A 37 2.23 3.55 -2.00
CA ARG A 37 1.00 4.01 -1.34
C ARG A 37 -0.25 3.75 -2.18
N PHE A 38 -0.17 4.00 -3.49
CA PHE A 38 -1.26 3.68 -4.41
C PHE A 38 -1.48 2.17 -4.51
N GLY A 39 -0.40 1.39 -4.63
CA GLY A 39 -0.48 -0.07 -4.66
C GLY A 39 -1.15 -0.67 -3.42
N ARG A 40 -0.85 -0.15 -2.22
CA ARG A 40 -1.52 -0.55 -0.98
C ARG A 40 -2.99 -0.15 -0.96
N LEU A 41 -3.34 1.06 -1.41
CA LEU A 41 -4.73 1.53 -1.49
C LEU A 41 -5.56 0.62 -2.43
N LEU A 42 -5.02 0.30 -3.61
CA LEU A 42 -5.63 -0.63 -4.55
C LEU A 42 -5.85 -2.01 -3.92
N ARG A 43 -4.82 -2.57 -3.27
CA ARG A 43 -4.91 -3.86 -2.59
C ARG A 43 -5.98 -3.85 -1.50
N SER A 44 -6.05 -2.78 -0.71
CA SER A 44 -7.04 -2.61 0.36
C SER A 44 -8.47 -2.66 -0.18
N HIS A 45 -8.80 -1.81 -1.18
CA HIS A 45 -10.12 -1.84 -1.81
C HIS A 45 -10.46 -3.21 -2.40
N ARG A 46 -9.50 -3.84 -3.07
CA ARG A 46 -9.72 -5.18 -3.65
C ARG A 46 -10.05 -6.20 -2.56
N THR A 47 -9.30 -6.21 -1.46
CA THR A 47 -9.52 -7.17 -0.36
C THR A 47 -10.82 -6.92 0.39
N SER A 48 -11.22 -5.66 0.59
CA SER A 48 -12.50 -5.32 1.22
C SER A 48 -13.71 -5.79 0.41
N LEU A 49 -13.56 -5.89 -0.92
CA LEU A 49 -14.58 -6.45 -1.81
C LEU A 49 -14.52 -7.98 -1.94
N GLY A 50 -13.58 -8.64 -1.23
CA GLY A 50 -13.33 -10.08 -1.38
C GLY A 50 -12.83 -10.49 -2.77
N ALA A 51 -12.36 -9.54 -3.58
CA ALA A 51 -11.99 -9.81 -4.96
C ALA A 51 -10.57 -10.38 -5.06
N THR A 52 -10.35 -11.39 -5.91
CA THR A 52 -8.99 -11.81 -6.28
C THR A 52 -8.40 -10.84 -7.31
N GLN A 53 -7.07 -10.83 -7.49
CA GLN A 53 -6.44 -10.05 -8.57
C GLN A 53 -7.03 -10.41 -9.95
N ARG A 54 -7.34 -11.70 -10.15
CA ARG A 54 -7.95 -12.21 -11.38
C ARG A 54 -9.39 -11.72 -11.58
N LEU A 55 -10.18 -11.70 -10.50
CA LEU A 55 -11.54 -11.17 -10.56
C LEU A 55 -11.55 -9.67 -10.85
N LEU A 56 -10.67 -8.89 -10.21
CA LEU A 56 -10.56 -7.46 -10.47
C LEU A 56 -10.08 -7.18 -11.91
N ALA A 57 -9.08 -7.92 -12.39
CA ALA A 57 -8.61 -7.85 -13.77
C ALA A 57 -9.75 -8.06 -14.78
N ALA A 58 -10.57 -9.10 -14.58
CA ALA A 58 -11.73 -9.36 -15.42
C ALA A 58 -12.75 -8.21 -15.40
N ARG A 59 -13.07 -7.67 -14.22
CA ARG A 59 -14.03 -6.56 -14.06
C ARG A 59 -13.55 -5.23 -14.63
N SER A 60 -12.24 -5.01 -14.64
CA SER A 60 -11.61 -3.78 -15.11
C SER A 60 -11.11 -3.84 -16.56
N THR A 61 -11.18 -5.01 -17.21
CA THR A 61 -10.59 -5.22 -18.55
C THR A 61 -9.09 -4.90 -18.58
N VAL A 62 -8.40 -5.14 -17.45
CA VAL A 62 -6.95 -4.95 -17.28
C VAL A 62 -6.31 -6.31 -17.00
N SER A 63 -5.04 -6.51 -17.39
CA SER A 63 -4.37 -7.78 -17.15
C SER A 63 -4.09 -8.02 -15.66
N VAL A 64 -4.10 -9.29 -15.24
CA VAL A 64 -3.71 -9.69 -13.87
C VAL A 64 -2.30 -9.22 -13.53
N ARG A 65 -1.40 -9.25 -14.52
CA ARG A 65 -0.04 -8.76 -14.37
C ARG A 65 -0.01 -7.27 -14.05
N ALA A 66 -0.77 -6.46 -14.78
CA ALA A 66 -0.85 -5.02 -14.52
C ALA A 66 -1.40 -4.73 -13.11
N ILE A 67 -2.46 -5.42 -12.67
CA ILE A 67 -2.97 -5.30 -11.29
C ILE A 67 -1.89 -5.65 -10.26
N ARG A 68 -1.16 -6.75 -10.47
CA ARG A 68 -0.07 -7.17 -9.58
C ARG A 68 1.07 -6.15 -9.52
N ASP A 69 1.51 -5.66 -10.68
CA ASP A 69 2.61 -4.69 -10.76
C ASP A 69 2.21 -3.36 -10.09
N LEU A 70 0.95 -2.94 -10.22
CA LEU A 70 0.39 -1.78 -9.52
C LEU A 70 0.32 -2.00 -8.01
N GLU A 71 -0.19 -3.15 -7.54
CA GLU A 71 -0.28 -3.47 -6.11
C GLU A 71 1.10 -3.52 -5.43
N HIS A 72 2.12 -3.95 -6.16
CA HIS A 72 3.50 -3.98 -5.67
C HIS A 72 4.26 -2.67 -5.87
N GLY A 73 3.62 -1.62 -6.41
CA GLY A 73 4.27 -0.35 -6.67
C GLY A 73 5.40 -0.42 -7.71
N ARG A 74 5.41 -1.43 -8.58
CA ARG A 74 6.39 -1.56 -9.69
C ARG A 74 6.11 -0.61 -10.85
N VAL A 75 4.94 0.02 -10.85
CA VAL A 75 4.52 1.00 -11.84
C VAL A 75 4.52 2.38 -11.20
N ASP A 76 5.53 3.15 -11.54
CA ASP A 76 5.75 4.49 -10.99
C ASP A 76 4.70 5.51 -11.45
N ARG A 77 4.29 5.40 -12.71
CA ARG A 77 3.34 6.29 -13.39
C ARG A 77 2.22 5.50 -14.05
N PRO A 78 1.17 5.09 -13.30
CA PRO A 78 0.04 4.40 -13.89
C PRO A 78 -0.70 5.29 -14.89
N ARG A 79 -1.09 4.72 -16.04
CA ARG A 79 -1.88 5.44 -17.05
C ARG A 79 -3.26 5.79 -16.48
N ARG A 80 -3.71 7.02 -16.69
CA ARG A 80 -4.98 7.54 -16.16
C ARG A 80 -6.19 6.68 -16.56
N ASP A 81 -6.24 6.22 -17.80
CA ASP A 81 -7.34 5.36 -18.25
C ASP A 81 -7.33 3.98 -17.58
N THR A 82 -6.15 3.41 -17.33
CA THR A 82 -6.02 2.17 -16.55
C THR A 82 -6.52 2.37 -15.11
N VAL A 83 -6.20 3.50 -14.47
CA VAL A 83 -6.69 3.83 -13.12
C VAL A 83 -8.21 3.94 -13.11
N ARG A 84 -8.81 4.58 -14.13
CA ARG A 84 -10.27 4.71 -14.28
C ARG A 84 -10.97 3.37 -14.47
N LEU A 85 -10.41 2.50 -15.30
CA LEU A 85 -10.92 1.14 -15.52
C LEU A 85 -10.87 0.31 -14.22
N ILE A 86 -9.79 0.43 -13.45
CA ILE A 86 -9.65 -0.24 -12.16
C ILE A 86 -10.65 0.32 -11.14
N ALA A 87 -10.82 1.65 -11.07
CA ALA A 87 -11.81 2.28 -10.19
C ALA A 87 -13.23 1.80 -10.51
N ALA A 88 -13.57 1.68 -11.81
CA ALA A 88 -14.84 1.10 -12.25
C ALA A 88 -14.96 -0.39 -11.87
N GLY A 89 -13.90 -1.19 -12.05
CA GLY A 89 -13.87 -2.60 -11.66
C GLY A 89 -13.96 -2.85 -10.14
N LEU A 90 -13.53 -1.88 -9.34
CA LEU A 90 -13.72 -1.81 -7.89
C LEU A 90 -15.11 -1.29 -7.48
N GLY A 91 -15.93 -0.81 -8.43
CA GLY A 91 -17.22 -0.19 -8.14
C GLY A 91 -17.13 1.15 -7.42
N LEU A 92 -15.99 1.86 -7.53
CA LEU A 92 -15.82 3.17 -6.89
C LEU A 92 -16.59 4.25 -7.66
N SER A 93 -17.32 5.08 -6.92
CA SER A 93 -18.08 6.22 -7.44
C SER A 93 -17.86 7.47 -6.58
N GLY A 94 -18.27 8.63 -7.09
CA GLY A 94 -18.22 9.90 -6.38
C GLY A 94 -16.84 10.22 -5.79
N GLN A 95 -16.83 10.58 -4.51
CA GLN A 95 -15.62 11.02 -3.81
C GLN A 95 -14.56 9.91 -3.71
N ALA A 96 -14.98 8.66 -3.47
CA ALA A 96 -14.05 7.53 -3.37
C ALA A 96 -13.28 7.29 -4.67
N ARG A 97 -13.95 7.47 -5.82
CA ARG A 97 -13.28 7.42 -7.13
C ARG A 97 -12.30 8.58 -7.31
N ALA A 98 -12.70 9.80 -6.96
CA ALA A 98 -11.83 10.96 -7.07
C ALA A 98 -10.57 10.83 -6.21
N ASP A 99 -10.71 10.32 -4.98
CA ASP A 99 -9.57 10.12 -4.07
C ASP A 99 -8.63 9.02 -4.54
N PHE A 100 -9.17 7.95 -5.15
CA PHE A 100 -8.38 6.90 -5.78
C PHE A 100 -7.58 7.43 -7.00
N GLU A 101 -8.23 8.21 -7.88
CA GLU A 101 -7.55 8.84 -9.02
C GLU A 101 -6.45 9.81 -8.56
N ARG A 102 -6.72 10.66 -7.56
CA ARG A 102 -5.73 11.59 -6.97
C ARG A 102 -4.56 10.86 -6.32
N ALA A 103 -4.79 9.69 -5.70
CA ALA A 103 -3.72 8.88 -5.14
C ALA A 103 -2.76 8.38 -6.22
N ALA A 104 -3.29 7.93 -7.37
CA ALA A 104 -2.49 7.51 -8.51
C ALA A 104 -1.66 8.67 -9.09
N GLU A 105 -2.26 9.86 -9.20
CA GLU A 105 -1.57 11.07 -9.68
C GLU A 105 -0.42 11.50 -8.76
N ARG A 106 -0.60 11.40 -7.44
CA ARG A 106 0.47 11.68 -6.47
C ARG A 106 1.62 10.70 -6.59
N SER A 107 1.34 9.41 -6.81
CA SER A 107 2.38 8.41 -7.08
C SER A 107 3.19 8.76 -8.33
N ALA A 108 2.52 9.22 -9.39
CA ALA A 108 3.18 9.63 -10.62
C ALA A 108 4.07 10.89 -10.46
N LYS A 109 3.70 11.81 -9.57
CA LYS A 109 4.48 13.00 -9.23
C LYS A 109 5.68 12.67 -8.36
N ALA A 110 5.51 11.80 -7.35
CA ALA A 110 6.59 11.36 -6.47
C ALA A 110 7.72 10.65 -7.25
N ALA A 111 7.35 9.80 -8.22
CA ALA A 111 8.32 9.16 -9.11
C ALA A 111 9.14 10.13 -9.98
N GLY A 112 8.64 11.35 -10.22
CA GLY A 112 9.39 12.39 -10.92
C GLY A 112 10.29 13.24 -10.02
N THR A 113 10.13 13.12 -8.69
CA THR A 113 10.86 13.93 -7.70
C THR A 113 11.99 13.13 -7.04
N SER A 114 11.91 11.79 -7.03
CA SER A 114 13.10 10.97 -6.85
C SER A 114 14.03 11.21 -8.05
N ALA A 115 15.14 11.89 -7.81
CA ALA A 115 16.21 12.17 -8.76
C ALA A 115 16.54 10.96 -9.67
N PRO A 116 17.05 11.15 -10.90
CA PRO A 116 17.34 10.08 -11.85
C PRO A 116 18.44 9.14 -11.32
N GLY A 117 18.02 8.17 -10.52
CA GLY A 117 18.87 7.14 -9.93
C GLY A 117 19.05 6.01 -10.93
N THR A 118 20.15 6.11 -11.68
CA THR A 118 20.99 4.97 -12.08
C THR A 118 20.26 3.81 -12.76
N HIS A 119 20.31 3.82 -14.09
CA HIS A 119 20.37 2.62 -14.92
C HIS A 119 21.25 1.59 -14.19
N ARG A 120 20.65 0.58 -13.53
CA ARG A 120 21.41 -0.54 -12.99
C ARG A 120 22.11 -1.15 -14.18
N LEU A 121 23.41 -0.94 -14.25
CA LEU A 121 24.31 -1.59 -15.17
C LEU A 121 24.09 -3.09 -15.00
N PHE A 122 23.42 -3.66 -15.98
CA PHE A 122 23.41 -5.07 -16.27
C PHE A 122 24.75 -5.33 -16.96
N THR A 123 25.75 -5.68 -16.17
CA THR A 123 27.02 -6.18 -16.70
C THR A 123 26.90 -7.71 -16.77
N PRO A 124 27.12 -8.34 -17.95
CA PRO A 124 26.96 -9.78 -18.15
C PRO A 124 28.01 -10.62 -17.42
#